data_AF-A0A6S6RAC2-F1
#
_entry.id   AF-A0A6S6RAC2-F1
#
_cell.length_a   1.000
_cell.length_b   1.000
_cell.length_c   1.000
_cell.angle_alpha   90.00
_cell.angle_beta   90.00
_cell.angle_gamma   90.00
#
_symmetry.space_group_name_H-M   'P 1'
#
loop_
_entity.id
_entity.type
_entity.pdbx_description
1 polymer ?
#
loop_
_entity_poly.entity_id
_entity_poly.type
_entity_poly.pdbx_seq_one_letter_code
_entity_poly.pdbx_strand_id
1 'polypeptide(L)'
;MYSKKGVITGALVILMSLVLGFQAQSSFRVAAAKSNTVEPKVKKAAQEHTEVKNSSQKVESSVITRAEFSKMLDEIFVYQIKADMMFSDVKNSDWYRESALKVDAAGILKRDAKGNFNGNKPVTRQEAALILYRAFYHAEDNSQKTIRIADSKAIGGVYKTAAEYMVKNGYMITGSGNTFSPKGLISSDELTTILHSMTGEIISEAGFYTDDITGNLFINAPGVNLEDMTIKGNLYIAQGVGEGDVTLDRVTVNGRVFVLGGGENSIKLQDTIVRKGLVSAKGNGKVRIEANGSTSIAATNVAAGTTLYNATKRNKAFGEVTVKMVPQEHSVRFVGNFGNVKVESAKANVTLTKGMIQRLELSESAKGSVIELEEDTTVDVLVIRSNSTITGKGVIMSASIEAHGVNLSKEPGTILIGDNITVIIAGISRNKSSIGETADSTVSSGESFSGGNSGGVNPGGDNSGGEAPGGDTPGGNGNGETPIPNNHTVKVIEFEYVRYLVIQFAEGSLKDYAVTVDGEAVLFTPVTTEKSIVKYELSDRNEHKVKIVKGTKIQEYSVK
;
A
#
# COMPACT_ATOMS: atom_id res chain seq x y z
N MET A 1 69.55 19.58 14.77
CA MET A 1 69.18 18.37 15.55
C MET A 1 68.34 17.46 14.66
N TYR A 2 68.81 16.24 14.46
CA TYR A 2 68.13 15.17 13.74
C TYR A 2 66.91 14.66 14.53
N SER A 3 65.75 14.50 13.89
CA SER A 3 64.89 13.29 13.90
C SER A 3 63.65 13.57 13.02
N LYS A 4 63.55 13.05 11.78
CA LYS A 4 63.02 11.73 11.38
C LYS A 4 61.62 11.46 11.98
N LYS A 5 60.53 11.14 11.24
CA LYS A 5 60.33 10.59 9.88
C LYS A 5 58.83 10.59 9.51
N GLY A 6 58.51 10.65 8.20
CA GLY A 6 57.32 10.05 7.52
C GLY A 6 56.06 10.93 7.43
N VAL A 7 55.73 11.71 6.38
CA VAL A 7 55.49 11.42 4.93
C VAL A 7 54.21 10.53 4.78
N ILE A 8 53.08 10.87 4.15
CA ILE A 8 52.78 11.22 2.74
C ILE A 8 51.33 11.79 2.63
N THR A 9 51.20 12.92 1.94
CA THR A 9 50.19 13.36 0.93
C THR A 9 48.68 13.19 1.16
N GLY A 10 47.96 14.32 1.22
CA GLY A 10 46.53 14.47 0.90
C GLY A 10 46.22 15.95 0.64
N ALA A 11 45.81 16.27 -0.59
CA ALA A 11 45.81 17.61 -1.17
C ALA A 11 44.68 18.54 -0.71
N LEU A 12 45.02 19.84 -0.68
CA LEU A 12 44.24 21.05 -1.06
C LEU A 12 42.81 20.76 -1.62
N VAL A 13 41.74 21.47 -1.23
CA VAL A 13 41.42 22.84 -1.68
C VAL A 13 40.40 23.51 -0.74
N ILE A 14 40.71 24.76 -0.39
CA ILE A 14 39.84 25.78 0.24
C ILE A 14 39.10 26.53 -0.87
N LEU A 15 37.79 26.82 -0.72
CA LEU A 15 37.14 28.14 -0.99
C LEU A 15 35.61 27.96 -0.82
N MET A 16 34.98 28.60 0.16
CA MET A 16 34.53 30.00 0.18
C MET A 16 33.20 30.22 -0.58
N SER A 17 32.20 30.56 0.23
CA SER A 17 30.90 31.17 -0.05
C SER A 17 30.77 31.91 -1.39
N LEU A 18 29.75 31.55 -2.17
CA LEU A 18 29.12 32.47 -3.11
C LEU A 18 27.62 32.17 -3.25
N VAL A 19 26.83 32.95 -2.51
CA VAL A 19 25.42 33.23 -2.83
C VAL A 19 25.46 34.18 -4.02
N LEU A 20 25.01 33.72 -5.19
CA LEU A 20 24.62 34.59 -6.29
C LEU A 20 23.21 34.19 -6.72
N GLY A 21 22.29 35.13 -6.55
CA GLY A 21 20.96 35.05 -7.12
C GLY A 21 21.04 35.01 -8.64
N PHE A 22 20.34 34.05 -9.21
CA PHE A 22 19.97 34.07 -10.62
C PHE A 22 18.47 34.38 -10.70
N GLN A 23 18.17 35.67 -10.69
CA GLN A 23 16.98 36.21 -11.33
C GLN A 23 17.36 36.48 -12.78
N ALA A 24 16.93 35.63 -13.69
CA ALA A 24 16.77 35.96 -15.10
C ALA A 24 15.73 35.00 -15.69
N GLN A 25 14.52 35.53 -15.87
CA GLN A 25 13.51 34.95 -16.74
C GLN A 25 14.08 34.85 -18.16
N SER A 26 14.05 33.67 -18.73
CA SER A 26 13.90 33.49 -20.17
C SER A 26 12.97 32.31 -20.37
N SER A 27 11.72 32.63 -20.68
CA SER A 27 10.67 31.73 -21.11
C SER A 27 11.12 30.98 -22.36
N PHE A 28 11.69 29.78 -22.17
CA PHE A 28 11.82 28.81 -23.24
C PHE A 28 10.42 28.21 -23.45
N ARG A 29 9.58 28.90 -24.22
CA ARG A 29 8.35 28.30 -24.74
C ARG A 29 8.75 27.26 -25.78
N VAL A 30 8.96 26.03 -25.33
CA VAL A 30 8.87 24.87 -26.22
C VAL A 30 7.44 24.88 -26.77
N ALA A 31 7.30 24.82 -28.09
CA ALA A 31 5.99 24.73 -28.72
C ALA A 31 5.22 23.56 -28.11
N ALA A 32 3.99 23.81 -27.65
CA ALA A 32 3.11 22.76 -27.14
C ALA A 32 2.98 21.67 -28.21
N ALA A 33 3.31 20.43 -27.86
CA ALA A 33 3.09 19.30 -28.73
C ALA A 33 1.58 19.07 -28.87
N LYS A 34 1.10 18.82 -30.10
CA LYS A 34 -0.33 18.59 -30.34
C LYS A 34 -0.70 17.22 -29.81
N SER A 35 -1.77 17.14 -29.03
CA SER A 35 -2.30 15.84 -28.61
C SER A 35 -2.96 15.10 -29.78
N ASN A 36 -2.90 13.78 -29.71
CA ASN A 36 -3.43 12.91 -30.75
C ASN A 36 -4.80 12.38 -30.31
N THR A 37 -5.78 12.43 -31.20
CA THR A 37 -7.09 11.82 -30.96
C THR A 37 -7.04 10.30 -31.17
N VAL A 38 -7.94 9.59 -30.50
CA VAL A 38 -8.15 8.13 -30.62
C VAL A 38 -8.53 7.74 -32.04
N GLU A 39 -9.29 8.60 -32.72
CA GLU A 39 -9.83 8.34 -34.05
C GLU A 39 -8.79 7.99 -35.14
N PRO A 40 -7.69 8.74 -35.36
CA PRO A 40 -6.71 8.39 -36.40
C PRO A 40 -5.98 7.08 -36.15
N LYS A 41 -5.71 6.70 -34.89
CA LYS A 41 -5.01 5.44 -34.56
C LYS A 41 -5.95 4.25 -34.70
N VAL A 42 -7.17 4.35 -34.15
CA VAL A 42 -8.18 3.30 -34.23
C VAL A 42 -8.68 3.10 -35.66
N LYS A 43 -8.89 4.18 -36.43
CA LYS A 43 -9.21 4.09 -37.86
C LYS A 43 -8.08 3.45 -38.65
N LYS A 44 -6.80 3.74 -38.35
CA LYS A 44 -5.66 3.08 -38.99
C LYS A 44 -5.63 1.57 -38.70
N ALA A 45 -5.83 1.15 -37.45
CA ALA A 45 -5.87 -0.27 -37.07
C ALA A 45 -7.02 -1.03 -37.77
N ALA A 46 -8.18 -0.39 -37.91
CA ALA A 46 -9.35 -0.94 -38.61
C ALA A 46 -9.20 -0.89 -40.15
N GLN A 47 -8.55 0.15 -40.69
CA GLN A 47 -8.32 0.34 -42.13
C GLN A 47 -7.25 -0.58 -42.69
N GLU A 48 -6.16 -0.85 -41.95
CA GLU A 48 -5.13 -1.82 -42.34
C GLU A 48 -5.72 -3.24 -42.57
N HIS A 49 -6.89 -3.54 -41.99
CA HIS A 49 -7.63 -4.78 -42.25
C HIS A 49 -8.66 -4.67 -43.38
N THR A 50 -9.14 -3.47 -43.72
CA THR A 50 -10.13 -3.27 -44.78
C THR A 50 -9.48 -3.24 -46.17
N GLU A 51 -8.24 -2.75 -46.29
CA GLU A 51 -7.53 -2.64 -47.59
C GLU A 51 -7.03 -3.97 -48.19
N VAL A 52 -7.20 -5.10 -47.50
CA VAL A 52 -6.94 -6.45 -48.08
C VAL A 52 -8.22 -7.08 -48.66
N LYS A 53 -9.39 -6.44 -48.52
CA LYS A 53 -10.66 -6.89 -49.13
C LYS A 53 -11.35 -5.75 -49.89
N ASN A 54 -10.92 -5.58 -51.15
CA ASN A 54 -11.57 -4.89 -52.25
C ASN A 54 -11.86 -3.39 -52.12
N SER A 55 -11.40 -2.67 -53.15
CA SER A 55 -11.74 -1.28 -53.46
C SER A 55 -13.25 -1.04 -53.51
N SER A 56 -13.66 0.12 -52.97
CA SER A 56 -14.94 0.79 -53.24
C SER A 56 -16.18 0.16 -52.59
N GLN A 57 -16.26 0.17 -51.26
CA GLN A 57 -17.55 0.07 -50.57
C GLN A 57 -17.50 0.76 -49.21
N LYS A 58 -18.55 1.54 -48.91
CA LYS A 58 -18.84 2.15 -47.60
C LYS A 58 -18.57 1.11 -46.51
N VAL A 59 -17.62 1.38 -45.61
CA VAL A 59 -17.22 0.43 -44.55
C VAL A 59 -18.45 0.12 -43.70
N GLU A 60 -19.07 -1.04 -43.92
CA GLU A 60 -20.08 -1.58 -43.03
C GLU A 60 -19.40 -1.89 -41.69
N SER A 61 -20.08 -1.53 -40.58
CA SER A 61 -19.63 -1.82 -39.22
C SER A 61 -19.42 -3.32 -39.01
N SER A 62 -18.19 -3.79 -39.16
CA SER A 62 -17.82 -5.20 -39.02
C SER A 62 -17.80 -5.65 -37.55
N VAL A 63 -18.01 -6.95 -37.34
CA VAL A 63 -17.85 -7.60 -36.03
C VAL A 63 -16.37 -7.66 -35.66
N ILE A 64 -16.05 -7.32 -34.40
CA ILE A 64 -14.67 -7.35 -33.90
C ILE A 64 -14.26 -8.76 -33.46
N THR A 65 -13.10 -9.19 -33.94
CA THR A 65 -12.41 -10.42 -33.50
C THR A 65 -11.49 -10.17 -32.31
N ARG A 66 -11.07 -11.25 -31.63
CA ARG A 66 -10.08 -11.16 -30.53
C ARG A 66 -8.74 -10.56 -30.98
N ALA A 67 -8.32 -10.86 -32.22
CA ALA A 67 -7.10 -10.30 -32.81
C ALA A 67 -7.17 -8.77 -32.93
N GLU A 68 -8.24 -8.25 -33.56
CA GLU A 68 -8.46 -6.80 -33.73
C GLU A 68 -8.59 -6.09 -32.39
N PHE A 69 -9.36 -6.65 -31.45
CA PHE A 69 -9.48 -6.11 -30.10
C PHE A 69 -8.12 -5.97 -29.42
N SER A 70 -7.28 -7.00 -29.51
CA SER A 70 -5.94 -7.01 -28.89
C SER A 70 -5.05 -5.91 -29.46
N LYS A 71 -5.13 -5.69 -30.78
CA LYS A 71 -4.36 -4.67 -31.48
C LYS A 71 -4.79 -3.26 -31.09
N MET A 72 -6.09 -2.98 -31.02
CA MET A 72 -6.58 -1.68 -30.54
C MET A 72 -6.12 -1.38 -29.11
N LEU A 73 -6.14 -2.38 -28.22
CA LEU A 73 -5.64 -2.20 -26.86
C LEU A 73 -4.12 -1.97 -26.82
N ASP A 74 -3.35 -2.72 -27.62
CA ASP A 74 -1.89 -2.55 -27.68
C ASP A 74 -1.49 -1.21 -28.28
N GLU A 75 -2.28 -0.61 -29.15
CA GLU A 75 -2.03 0.74 -29.66
C GLU A 75 -2.29 1.85 -28.62
N ILE A 76 -3.27 1.64 -27.73
CA ILE A 76 -3.59 2.59 -26.66
C ILE A 76 -2.56 2.48 -25.54
N PHE A 77 -2.38 1.27 -25.01
CA PHE A 77 -1.55 1.04 -23.83
C PHE A 77 -0.07 0.88 -24.15
N VAL A 78 0.25 0.46 -25.38
CA VAL A 78 1.60 0.17 -25.86
C VAL A 78 2.28 -0.79 -24.87
N TYR A 79 1.71 -1.98 -24.74
CA TYR A 79 2.15 -2.97 -23.75
C TYR A 79 3.60 -3.38 -24.02
N GLN A 80 4.37 -3.53 -22.95
CA GLN A 80 5.82 -3.79 -23.02
C GLN A 80 6.17 -5.27 -22.77
N ILE A 81 5.33 -5.97 -22.00
CA ILE A 81 5.58 -7.35 -21.59
C ILE A 81 4.83 -8.32 -22.50
N LYS A 82 5.49 -9.41 -22.90
CA LYS A 82 4.92 -10.50 -23.70
C LYS A 82 4.89 -11.78 -22.88
N ALA A 83 3.93 -12.66 -23.16
CA ALA A 83 3.90 -13.98 -22.57
C ALA A 83 5.03 -14.83 -23.17
N ASP A 84 5.71 -15.62 -22.34
CA ASP A 84 6.79 -16.51 -22.79
C ASP A 84 6.27 -17.69 -23.63
N MET A 85 5.01 -18.07 -23.41
CA MET A 85 4.39 -19.22 -24.07
C MET A 85 3.76 -18.83 -25.41
N MET A 86 4.04 -19.64 -26.43
CA MET A 86 3.43 -19.52 -27.76
C MET A 86 2.02 -20.11 -27.78
N PHE A 87 1.11 -19.51 -28.53
CA PHE A 87 -0.21 -20.07 -28.77
C PHE A 87 -0.13 -21.15 -29.84
N SER A 88 -0.88 -22.24 -29.66
CA SER A 88 -0.87 -23.38 -30.59
C SER A 88 -1.46 -23.04 -31.97
N ASP A 89 -2.35 -22.04 -32.05
CA ASP A 89 -3.08 -21.63 -33.25
C ASP A 89 -2.61 -20.31 -33.87
N VAL A 90 -1.56 -19.68 -33.32
CA VAL A 90 -1.03 -18.40 -33.82
C VAL A 90 0.35 -18.61 -34.44
N LYS A 91 0.48 -18.29 -35.72
CA LYS A 91 1.74 -18.39 -36.47
C LYS A 91 2.62 -17.19 -36.19
N ASN A 92 3.93 -17.35 -36.31
CA ASN A 92 4.90 -16.25 -36.17
C ASN A 92 4.63 -15.07 -37.13
N SER A 93 4.05 -15.34 -38.30
CA SER A 93 3.68 -14.34 -39.30
C SER A 93 2.32 -13.67 -39.06
N ASP A 94 1.54 -14.10 -38.07
CA ASP A 94 0.23 -13.51 -37.82
C ASP A 94 0.40 -12.08 -37.28
N TRP A 95 -0.21 -11.12 -37.98
CA TRP A 95 -0.08 -9.67 -37.73
C TRP A 95 -0.48 -9.25 -36.30
N TYR A 96 -1.32 -10.03 -35.64
CA TYR A 96 -1.81 -9.80 -34.28
C TYR A 96 -1.03 -10.57 -33.21
N ARG A 97 -0.07 -11.42 -33.60
CA ARG A 97 0.64 -12.32 -32.65
C ARG A 97 1.29 -11.55 -31.52
N GLU A 98 1.99 -10.46 -31.84
CA GLU A 98 2.68 -9.64 -30.85
C GLU A 98 1.71 -9.04 -29.84
N SER A 99 0.62 -8.44 -30.32
CA SER A 99 -0.40 -7.87 -29.44
C SER A 99 -1.14 -8.95 -28.63
N ALA A 100 -1.38 -10.13 -29.21
CA ALA A 100 -1.96 -11.28 -28.51
C ALA A 100 -1.10 -11.75 -27.33
N LEU A 101 0.22 -11.88 -27.53
CA LEU A 101 1.15 -12.25 -26.46
C LEU A 101 1.18 -11.20 -25.34
N LYS A 102 1.06 -9.92 -25.70
CA LYS A 102 1.07 -8.82 -24.74
C LYS A 102 -0.20 -8.74 -23.90
N VAL A 103 -1.37 -8.87 -24.52
CA VAL A 103 -2.64 -8.85 -23.76
C VAL A 103 -2.85 -10.11 -22.92
N ASP A 104 -2.25 -11.25 -23.31
CA ASP A 104 -2.19 -12.47 -22.50
C ASP A 104 -1.31 -12.26 -21.27
N ALA A 105 -0.11 -11.69 -21.45
CA ALA A 105 0.79 -11.33 -20.34
C ALA A 105 0.16 -10.35 -19.35
N ALA A 106 -0.60 -9.37 -19.86
CA ALA A 106 -1.35 -8.42 -19.04
C ALA A 106 -2.58 -9.07 -18.34
N GLY A 107 -2.90 -10.34 -18.62
CA GLY A 107 -4.03 -11.04 -18.03
C GLY A 107 -5.40 -10.56 -18.52
N ILE A 108 -5.43 -9.75 -19.58
CA ILE A 108 -6.64 -9.12 -20.14
C ILE A 108 -7.41 -10.16 -20.97
N LEU A 109 -6.71 -10.74 -21.94
CA LEU A 109 -7.23 -11.71 -22.91
C LEU A 109 -6.40 -12.98 -22.82
N LYS A 110 -6.92 -13.98 -22.09
CA LYS A 110 -6.22 -15.25 -21.89
C LYS A 110 -6.48 -16.23 -23.03
N ARG A 111 -5.50 -17.11 -23.28
CA ARG A 111 -5.67 -18.35 -24.06
C ARG A 111 -6.70 -19.30 -23.45
N ASP A 112 -7.23 -20.19 -24.28
CA ASP A 112 -8.13 -21.26 -23.83
C ASP A 112 -7.36 -22.41 -23.14
N ALA A 113 -8.10 -23.37 -22.60
CA ALA A 113 -7.53 -24.53 -21.90
C ALA A 113 -6.69 -25.46 -22.81
N LYS A 114 -6.80 -25.32 -24.14
CA LYS A 114 -6.02 -26.08 -25.14
C LYS A 114 -4.77 -25.31 -25.61
N GLY A 115 -4.53 -24.11 -25.06
CA GLY A 115 -3.40 -23.26 -25.43
C GLY A 115 -3.64 -22.40 -26.68
N ASN A 116 -4.87 -22.33 -27.19
CA ASN A 116 -5.20 -21.51 -28.36
C ASN A 116 -5.59 -20.09 -27.96
N PHE A 117 -5.17 -19.10 -28.75
CA PHE A 117 -5.61 -17.72 -28.62
C PHE A 117 -7.00 -17.49 -29.22
N ASN A 118 -7.35 -18.23 -30.28
CA ASN A 118 -8.58 -18.09 -31.06
C ASN A 118 -8.73 -16.69 -31.67
N GLY A 119 -7.70 -16.21 -32.38
CA GLY A 119 -7.61 -14.82 -32.87
C GLY A 119 -8.81 -14.36 -33.71
N ASN A 120 -9.30 -15.23 -34.59
CA ASN A 120 -10.43 -14.93 -35.49
C ASN A 120 -11.81 -15.06 -34.84
N LYS A 121 -11.90 -15.48 -33.57
CA LYS A 121 -13.19 -15.64 -32.88
C LYS A 121 -13.81 -14.25 -32.64
N PRO A 122 -15.06 -14.02 -33.05
CA PRO A 122 -15.83 -12.83 -32.68
C PRO A 122 -15.95 -12.63 -31.16
N VAL A 123 -15.99 -11.37 -30.73
CA VAL A 123 -16.13 -11.01 -29.32
C VAL A 123 -17.59 -10.66 -29.02
N THR A 124 -18.16 -11.28 -27.99
CA THR A 124 -19.49 -10.91 -27.46
C THR A 124 -19.40 -9.66 -26.58
N ARG A 125 -20.50 -8.93 -26.44
CA ARG A 125 -20.59 -7.72 -25.59
C ARG A 125 -20.19 -7.98 -24.13
N GLN A 126 -20.58 -9.12 -23.56
CA GLN A 126 -20.17 -9.48 -22.20
C GLN A 126 -18.66 -9.76 -22.09
N GLU A 127 -18.05 -10.36 -23.13
CA GLU A 127 -16.61 -10.60 -23.18
C GLU A 127 -15.87 -9.26 -23.33
N ALA A 128 -16.34 -8.38 -24.22
CA ALA A 128 -15.80 -7.03 -24.40
C ALA A 128 -15.82 -6.23 -23.09
N ALA A 129 -16.93 -6.26 -22.35
CA ALA A 129 -17.03 -5.60 -21.06
C ALA A 129 -15.95 -6.08 -20.08
N LEU A 130 -15.73 -7.40 -19.99
CA LEU A 130 -14.71 -7.98 -19.12
C LEU A 130 -13.29 -7.64 -19.58
N ILE A 131 -13.02 -7.65 -20.88
CA ILE A 131 -11.73 -7.28 -21.47
C ILE A 131 -11.38 -5.82 -21.11
N LEU A 132 -12.32 -4.89 -21.35
CA LEU A 132 -12.12 -3.47 -21.08
C LEU A 132 -12.00 -3.18 -19.58
N TYR A 133 -12.84 -3.82 -18.77
CA TYR A 133 -12.78 -3.70 -17.31
C TYR A 133 -11.40 -4.08 -16.75
N ARG A 134 -10.79 -5.14 -17.31
CA ARG A 134 -9.43 -5.57 -16.93
C ARG A 134 -8.37 -4.59 -17.45
N ALA A 135 -8.47 -4.17 -18.71
CA ALA A 135 -7.46 -3.34 -19.36
C ALA A 135 -7.28 -1.98 -18.66
N PHE A 136 -8.36 -1.35 -18.22
CA PHE A 136 -8.32 -0.01 -17.61
C PHE A 136 -8.14 -0.04 -16.08
N TYR A 137 -7.74 -1.20 -15.54
CA TYR A 137 -7.27 -1.46 -14.18
C TYR A 137 -8.07 -0.70 -13.10
N HIS A 138 -9.36 -0.97 -13.02
CA HIS A 138 -10.22 -0.24 -12.09
C HIS A 138 -10.03 -0.73 -10.64
N ALA A 139 -9.57 0.16 -9.76
CA ALA A 139 -9.68 -0.08 -8.32
C ALA A 139 -11.18 -0.13 -7.95
N GLU A 140 -11.55 -1.12 -7.15
CA GLU A 140 -12.93 -1.41 -6.73
C GLU A 140 -13.69 -0.11 -6.41
N ASP A 141 -14.72 0.17 -7.20
CA ASP A 141 -15.66 1.23 -6.92
C ASP A 141 -16.81 0.62 -6.11
N ASN A 142 -16.64 0.63 -4.78
CA ASN A 142 -17.64 0.13 -3.82
C ASN A 142 -18.91 1.00 -3.78
N SER A 143 -19.05 2.04 -4.62
CA SER A 143 -20.30 2.78 -4.71
C SER A 143 -21.38 1.89 -5.33
N GLN A 144 -22.15 1.24 -4.46
CA GLN A 144 -23.32 0.42 -4.77
C GLN A 144 -24.45 1.31 -5.31
N LYS A 145 -24.35 1.74 -6.58
CA LYS A 145 -25.53 2.15 -7.32
C LYS A 145 -25.99 0.96 -8.13
N THR A 146 -27.02 0.27 -7.65
CA THR A 146 -27.64 -0.85 -8.37
C THR A 146 -28.16 -0.34 -9.71
N ILE A 147 -27.72 -0.96 -10.80
CA ILE A 147 -28.21 -0.64 -12.14
C ILE A 147 -29.12 -1.75 -12.61
N ARG A 148 -30.30 -1.34 -13.08
CA ARG A 148 -31.26 -2.28 -13.64
C ARG A 148 -30.90 -2.59 -15.09
N ILE A 149 -30.23 -3.72 -15.29
CA ILE A 149 -30.08 -4.35 -16.61
C ILE A 149 -31.18 -5.42 -16.75
N ALA A 150 -32.07 -5.27 -17.72
CA ALA A 150 -33.29 -6.07 -17.86
C ALA A 150 -32.99 -7.55 -18.09
N ASP A 151 -31.99 -7.85 -18.91
CA ASP A 151 -31.49 -9.18 -19.24
C ASP A 151 -30.24 -9.56 -18.43
N SER A 152 -30.04 -8.98 -17.23
CA SER A 152 -28.92 -9.28 -16.33
C SER A 152 -28.75 -10.78 -16.04
N LYS A 153 -29.85 -11.55 -16.02
CA LYS A 153 -29.83 -13.01 -15.83
C LYS A 153 -29.15 -13.76 -16.99
N ALA A 154 -29.11 -13.18 -18.19
CA ALA A 154 -28.43 -13.75 -19.35
C ALA A 154 -26.92 -13.46 -19.37
N ILE A 155 -26.45 -12.54 -18.53
CA ILE A 155 -25.03 -12.23 -18.36
C ILE A 155 -24.39 -13.35 -17.56
N GLY A 156 -23.35 -13.99 -18.11
CA GLY A 156 -22.62 -15.02 -17.37
C GLY A 156 -21.98 -14.45 -16.10
N GLY A 157 -21.96 -15.22 -15.00
CA GLY A 157 -21.56 -14.72 -13.68
C GLY A 157 -20.21 -13.99 -13.66
N VAL A 158 -19.20 -14.52 -14.36
CA VAL A 158 -17.85 -13.91 -14.44
C VAL A 158 -17.82 -12.55 -15.17
N TYR A 159 -18.82 -12.26 -16.00
CA TYR A 159 -18.92 -11.01 -16.77
C TYR A 159 -19.78 -9.94 -16.08
N LYS A 160 -20.55 -10.33 -15.06
CA LYS A 160 -21.61 -9.50 -14.49
C LYS A 160 -21.08 -8.19 -13.91
N THR A 161 -20.07 -8.24 -13.05
CA THR A 161 -19.45 -7.05 -12.45
C THR A 161 -18.91 -6.10 -13.52
N ALA A 162 -18.24 -6.64 -14.53
CA ALA A 162 -17.68 -5.84 -15.61
C ALA A 162 -18.79 -5.19 -16.46
N ALA A 163 -19.81 -5.94 -16.85
CA ALA A 163 -20.93 -5.42 -17.62
C ALA A 163 -21.68 -4.31 -16.84
N GLU A 164 -21.97 -4.54 -15.56
CA GLU A 164 -22.62 -3.54 -14.70
C GLU A 164 -21.77 -2.29 -14.56
N TYR A 165 -20.45 -2.44 -14.37
CA TYR A 165 -19.53 -1.30 -14.31
C TYR A 165 -19.51 -0.49 -15.62
N MET A 166 -19.45 -1.17 -16.77
CA MET A 166 -19.40 -0.51 -18.08
C MET A 166 -20.70 0.25 -18.38
N VAL A 167 -21.86 -0.29 -17.98
CA VAL A 167 -23.14 0.40 -18.10
C VAL A 167 -23.25 1.56 -17.09
N LYS A 168 -22.78 1.37 -15.85
CA LYS A 168 -22.81 2.38 -14.78
C LYS A 168 -22.17 3.70 -15.18
N ASN A 169 -21.01 3.57 -15.80
CA ASN A 169 -20.19 4.70 -16.17
C ASN A 169 -20.55 5.24 -17.56
N GLY A 170 -21.60 4.70 -18.20
CA GLY A 170 -22.05 5.13 -19.53
C GLY A 170 -21.10 4.76 -20.67
N TYR A 171 -20.14 3.86 -20.43
CA TYR A 171 -19.22 3.39 -21.47
C TYR A 171 -19.93 2.47 -22.44
N MET A 172 -20.72 1.52 -21.94
CA MET A 172 -21.57 0.65 -22.77
C MET A 172 -23.03 1.01 -22.58
N ILE A 173 -23.71 1.29 -23.69
CA ILE A 173 -25.12 1.68 -23.70
C ILE A 173 -26.00 0.43 -23.78
N THR A 174 -27.10 0.42 -23.02
CA THR A 174 -28.16 -0.58 -23.13
C THR A 174 -29.14 -0.19 -24.23
N GLY A 175 -29.64 -1.18 -24.96
CA GLY A 175 -30.66 -0.98 -25.99
C GLY A 175 -32.05 -0.72 -25.41
N SER A 176 -33.07 -0.85 -26.27
CA SER A 176 -34.47 -0.69 -25.89
C SER A 176 -34.84 -1.57 -24.68
N GLY A 177 -35.62 -1.01 -23.75
CA GLY A 177 -36.04 -1.70 -22.54
C GLY A 177 -34.93 -1.97 -21.51
N ASN A 178 -33.78 -1.29 -21.59
CA ASN A 178 -32.58 -1.52 -20.77
C ASN A 178 -31.94 -2.91 -20.96
N THR A 179 -31.94 -3.40 -22.21
CA THR A 179 -31.36 -4.69 -22.59
C THR A 179 -29.88 -4.54 -22.92
N PHE A 180 -29.00 -5.32 -22.29
CA PHE A 180 -27.56 -5.30 -22.54
C PHE A 180 -27.13 -6.18 -23.71
N SER A 181 -27.90 -7.22 -24.04
CA SER A 181 -27.62 -8.17 -25.13
C SER A 181 -26.28 -8.90 -24.97
N PRO A 182 -26.04 -9.64 -23.86
CA PRO A 182 -24.73 -10.16 -23.49
C PRO A 182 -24.08 -11.09 -24.53
N LYS A 183 -24.88 -11.83 -25.31
CA LYS A 183 -24.40 -12.74 -26.36
C LYS A 183 -24.31 -12.08 -27.73
N GLY A 184 -24.80 -10.84 -27.87
CA GLY A 184 -24.62 -10.06 -29.09
C GLY A 184 -23.13 -9.82 -29.36
N LEU A 185 -22.75 -9.81 -30.64
CA LEU A 185 -21.39 -9.51 -31.05
C LEU A 185 -21.15 -8.00 -31.00
N ILE A 186 -19.97 -7.59 -30.55
CA ILE A 186 -19.57 -6.18 -30.54
C ILE A 186 -19.05 -5.77 -31.92
N SER A 187 -19.46 -4.60 -32.40
CA SER A 187 -18.99 -4.05 -33.66
C SER A 187 -17.79 -3.12 -33.48
N SER A 188 -17.08 -2.85 -34.58
CA SER A 188 -15.91 -1.96 -34.58
C SER A 188 -16.27 -0.53 -34.17
N ASP A 189 -17.39 0.01 -34.69
CA ASP A 189 -17.86 1.36 -34.36
C ASP A 189 -18.24 1.48 -32.88
N GLU A 190 -18.91 0.46 -32.36
CA GLU A 190 -19.26 0.41 -30.95
C GLU A 190 -17.99 0.36 -30.07
N LEU A 191 -17.05 -0.55 -30.36
CA LEU A 191 -15.82 -0.65 -29.59
C LEU A 191 -15.00 0.64 -29.67
N THR A 192 -14.92 1.28 -30.83
CA THR A 192 -14.22 2.55 -31.03
C THR A 192 -14.84 3.65 -30.17
N THR A 193 -16.18 3.74 -30.13
CA THR A 193 -16.90 4.70 -29.30
C THR A 193 -16.63 4.47 -27.82
N ILE A 194 -16.65 3.20 -27.39
CA ILE A 194 -16.35 2.83 -26.00
C ILE A 194 -14.90 3.22 -25.64
N LEU A 195 -13.93 2.85 -26.47
CA LEU A 195 -12.52 3.16 -26.24
C LEU A 195 -12.27 4.66 -26.23
N HIS A 196 -12.89 5.43 -27.13
CA HIS A 196 -12.79 6.88 -27.14
C HIS A 196 -13.32 7.50 -25.84
N SER A 197 -14.48 7.05 -25.37
CA SER A 197 -15.06 7.50 -24.09
C SER A 197 -14.18 7.14 -22.88
N MET A 198 -13.58 5.95 -22.89
CA MET A 198 -12.71 5.48 -21.80
C MET A 198 -11.34 6.16 -21.80
N THR A 199 -10.76 6.44 -22.97
CA THR A 199 -9.39 7.00 -23.07
C THR A 199 -9.36 8.51 -23.03
N GLY A 200 -10.36 9.19 -23.60
CA GLY A 200 -10.32 10.63 -23.76
C GLY A 200 -9.16 11.05 -24.66
N GLU A 201 -8.26 11.88 -24.13
CA GLU A 201 -7.12 12.42 -24.85
C GLU A 201 -5.88 11.52 -24.72
N ILE A 202 -5.10 11.35 -25.80
CA ILE A 202 -3.87 10.55 -25.79
C ILE A 202 -2.66 11.42 -26.16
N ILE A 203 -1.73 11.55 -25.21
CA ILE A 203 -0.40 12.08 -25.41
C ILE A 203 0.54 10.91 -25.76
N SER A 204 1.11 10.98 -26.96
CA SER A 204 2.02 9.94 -27.47
C SER A 204 3.38 10.48 -27.91
N GLU A 205 3.72 11.70 -27.49
CA GLU A 205 4.97 12.35 -27.81
C GLU A 205 5.50 13.08 -26.57
N ALA A 206 6.82 13.06 -26.39
CA ALA A 206 7.49 13.83 -25.34
C ALA A 206 7.22 15.34 -25.53
N GLY A 207 7.12 16.08 -24.44
CA GLY A 207 6.86 17.52 -24.51
C GLY A 207 6.25 18.09 -23.24
N PHE A 208 5.88 19.37 -23.34
CA PHE A 208 5.21 20.14 -22.30
C PHE A 208 3.76 20.39 -22.69
N TYR A 209 2.83 20.14 -21.76
CA TYR A 209 1.39 20.24 -21.97
C TYR A 209 0.75 21.02 -20.82
N THR A 210 -0.05 22.02 -21.16
CA THR A 210 -0.63 22.97 -20.20
C THR A 210 -2.15 23.15 -20.33
N ASP A 211 -2.78 22.52 -21.32
CA ASP A 211 -4.20 22.73 -21.62
C ASP A 211 -5.10 21.84 -20.77
N ASP A 212 -6.07 22.41 -20.06
CA ASP A 212 -7.02 21.67 -19.24
C ASP A 212 -7.73 20.52 -20.01
N ILE A 213 -7.86 19.37 -19.36
CA ILE A 213 -8.48 18.16 -19.93
C ILE A 213 -9.86 17.94 -19.29
N THR A 214 -10.92 17.89 -20.12
CA THR A 214 -12.30 17.71 -19.66
C THR A 214 -12.68 16.26 -19.34
N GLY A 215 -11.93 15.29 -19.87
CA GLY A 215 -12.14 13.85 -19.70
C GLY A 215 -10.93 13.15 -19.08
N ASN A 216 -10.71 11.91 -19.50
CA ASN A 216 -9.53 11.15 -19.15
C ASN A 216 -8.33 11.59 -20.01
N LEU A 217 -7.12 11.41 -19.47
CA LEU A 217 -5.87 11.61 -20.18
C LEU A 217 -5.04 10.33 -20.15
N PHE A 218 -4.52 9.93 -21.30
CA PHE A 218 -3.61 8.80 -21.48
C PHE A 218 -2.24 9.30 -21.94
N ILE A 219 -1.19 8.90 -21.24
CA ILE A 219 0.20 9.14 -21.62
C ILE A 219 0.79 7.80 -22.00
N ASN A 220 1.19 7.62 -23.26
CA ASN A 220 1.80 6.37 -23.74
C ASN A 220 3.18 6.58 -24.39
N ALA A 221 3.84 7.70 -24.08
CA ALA A 221 5.22 7.97 -24.45
C ALA A 221 5.99 8.57 -23.26
N PRO A 222 7.30 8.32 -23.16
CA PRO A 222 8.14 8.92 -22.12
C PRO A 222 8.41 10.41 -22.40
N GLY A 223 8.95 11.13 -21.41
CA GLY A 223 9.37 12.53 -21.53
C GLY A 223 8.22 13.52 -21.57
N VAL A 224 7.09 13.18 -20.95
CA VAL A 224 5.89 14.02 -20.90
C VAL A 224 5.87 14.83 -19.60
N ASN A 225 5.72 16.14 -19.73
CA ASN A 225 5.62 17.08 -18.62
C ASN A 225 4.26 17.78 -18.70
N LEU A 226 3.45 17.58 -17.67
CA LEU A 226 2.16 18.23 -17.48
C LEU A 226 2.34 19.39 -16.49
N GLU A 227 1.98 20.60 -16.89
CA GLU A 227 2.22 21.82 -16.10
C GLU A 227 0.97 22.70 -16.00
N ASP A 228 0.67 23.20 -14.81
CA ASP A 228 -0.35 24.23 -14.58
C ASP A 228 -1.74 23.91 -15.16
N MET A 229 -2.17 22.65 -15.07
CA MET A 229 -3.41 22.18 -15.70
C MET A 229 -4.30 21.37 -14.76
N THR A 230 -5.57 21.26 -15.13
CA THR A 230 -6.57 20.41 -14.49
C THR A 230 -7.04 19.31 -15.41
N ILE A 231 -7.00 18.07 -14.93
CA ILE A 231 -7.60 16.90 -15.56
C ILE A 231 -8.88 16.56 -14.80
N LYS A 232 -10.04 16.73 -15.44
CA LYS A 232 -11.35 16.46 -14.82
C LYS A 232 -11.61 14.97 -14.61
N GLY A 233 -11.08 14.11 -15.48
CA GLY A 233 -11.16 12.65 -15.39
C GLY A 233 -9.93 12.00 -14.76
N ASN A 234 -9.69 10.76 -15.15
CA ASN A 234 -8.55 9.96 -14.72
C ASN A 234 -7.32 10.23 -15.59
N LEU A 235 -6.14 10.05 -15.01
CA LEU A 235 -4.87 10.05 -15.72
C LEU A 235 -4.30 8.63 -15.77
N TYR A 236 -3.90 8.18 -16.96
CA TYR A 236 -3.24 6.91 -17.18
C TYR A 236 -1.82 7.15 -17.69
N ILE A 237 -0.83 6.80 -16.87
CA ILE A 237 0.57 6.69 -17.27
C ILE A 237 0.75 5.26 -17.79
N ALA A 238 0.48 5.07 -19.08
CA ALA A 238 0.36 3.77 -19.73
C ALA A 238 1.73 3.08 -19.92
N GLN A 239 1.70 1.81 -20.33
CA GLN A 239 2.93 1.01 -20.48
C GLN A 239 3.87 1.54 -21.56
N GLY A 240 3.38 2.30 -22.54
CA GLY A 240 4.19 2.96 -23.57
C GLY A 240 5.23 3.93 -23.04
N VAL A 241 5.07 4.44 -21.81
CA VAL A 241 6.12 5.20 -21.12
C VAL A 241 7.38 4.33 -20.89
N GLY A 242 7.22 3.00 -20.82
CA GLY A 242 8.32 2.07 -20.65
C GLY A 242 9.05 2.31 -19.34
N GLU A 243 10.36 2.54 -19.43
CA GLU A 243 11.24 2.90 -18.31
C GLU A 243 11.53 4.42 -18.23
N GLY A 244 10.93 5.21 -19.14
CA GLY A 244 11.11 6.67 -19.16
C GLY A 244 10.31 7.40 -18.08
N ASP A 245 10.26 8.72 -18.17
CA ASP A 245 9.76 9.62 -17.13
C ASP A 245 8.48 10.36 -17.53
N VAL A 246 7.71 10.73 -16.50
CA VAL A 246 6.55 11.61 -16.59
C VAL A 246 6.54 12.53 -15.38
N THR A 247 6.42 13.83 -15.63
CA THR A 247 6.37 14.87 -14.58
C THR A 247 5.00 15.52 -14.57
N LEU A 248 4.43 15.68 -13.38
CA LEU A 248 3.28 16.52 -13.11
C LEU A 248 3.74 17.65 -12.19
N ASP A 249 3.60 18.90 -12.64
CA ASP A 249 3.95 20.10 -11.87
C ASP A 249 2.74 21.05 -11.78
N ARG A 250 2.28 21.31 -10.55
CA ARG A 250 1.06 22.10 -10.27
C ARG A 250 -0.19 21.58 -11.00
N VAL A 251 -0.31 20.26 -11.12
CA VAL A 251 -1.44 19.60 -11.79
C VAL A 251 -2.52 19.20 -10.79
N THR A 252 -3.79 19.36 -11.16
CA THR A 252 -4.93 18.79 -10.41
C THR A 252 -5.60 17.68 -11.21
N VAL A 253 -5.57 16.45 -10.70
CA VAL A 253 -6.32 15.30 -11.23
C VAL A 253 -7.55 15.08 -10.34
N ASN A 254 -8.74 15.37 -10.88
CA ASN A 254 -10.02 15.17 -10.18
C ASN A 254 -10.42 13.68 -10.11
N GLY A 255 -9.93 12.87 -11.06
CA GLY A 255 -10.06 11.43 -11.03
C GLY A 255 -8.94 10.74 -10.26
N ARG A 256 -8.64 9.51 -10.69
CA ARG A 256 -7.51 8.71 -10.22
C ARG A 256 -6.32 8.83 -11.15
N VAL A 257 -5.14 8.56 -10.63
CA VAL A 257 -3.92 8.35 -11.42
C VAL A 257 -3.60 6.86 -11.45
N PHE A 258 -3.40 6.29 -12.63
CA PHE A 258 -2.97 4.92 -12.83
C PHE A 258 -1.53 4.90 -13.37
N VAL A 259 -0.61 4.30 -12.61
CA VAL A 259 0.80 4.17 -12.97
C VAL A 259 1.05 2.75 -13.47
N LEU A 260 1.10 2.61 -14.79
CA LEU A 260 1.30 1.33 -15.50
C LEU A 260 2.66 1.28 -16.21
N GLY A 261 3.25 2.44 -16.49
CA GLY A 261 4.62 2.61 -17.01
C GLY A 261 5.47 3.54 -16.12
N GLY A 262 6.70 3.79 -16.55
CA GLY A 262 7.72 4.53 -15.82
C GLY A 262 8.83 3.63 -15.28
N GLY A 263 10.07 4.13 -15.19
CA GLY A 263 11.19 3.42 -14.56
C GLY A 263 11.41 3.76 -13.08
N GLU A 264 12.55 3.33 -12.53
CA GLU A 264 12.92 3.53 -11.11
C GLU A 264 13.27 5.01 -10.74
N ASN A 265 13.25 5.92 -11.72
CA ASN A 265 13.51 7.36 -11.55
C ASN A 265 12.52 8.29 -12.27
N SER A 266 11.27 7.88 -12.43
CA SER A 266 10.40 8.41 -13.48
C SER A 266 9.27 9.33 -13.02
N ILE A 267 8.35 8.85 -12.19
CA ILE A 267 7.06 9.51 -11.99
C ILE A 267 7.21 10.57 -10.91
N LYS A 268 7.21 11.84 -11.30
CA LYS A 268 7.45 12.97 -10.42
C LYS A 268 6.17 13.80 -10.27
N LEU A 269 5.77 14.04 -9.03
CA LEU A 269 4.59 14.81 -8.66
C LEU A 269 5.04 16.01 -7.83
N GLN A 270 5.11 17.18 -8.46
CA GLN A 270 5.43 18.46 -7.84
C GLN A 270 4.13 19.27 -7.67
N ASP A 271 3.85 19.71 -6.44
CA ASP A 271 2.68 20.54 -6.12
C ASP A 271 1.34 20.04 -6.70
N THR A 272 1.19 18.71 -6.81
CA THR A 272 0.12 18.04 -7.56
C THR A 272 -0.97 17.49 -6.64
N ILE A 273 -2.23 17.63 -7.02
CA ILE A 273 -3.38 17.13 -6.26
C ILE A 273 -4.05 15.98 -7.00
N VAL A 274 -4.17 14.82 -6.36
CA VAL A 274 -4.88 13.64 -6.89
C VAL A 274 -6.07 13.30 -5.99
N ARG A 275 -7.27 13.64 -6.45
CA ARG A 275 -8.47 13.66 -5.58
C ARG A 275 -9.06 12.29 -5.28
N LYS A 276 -9.06 11.34 -6.22
CA LYS A 276 -9.64 9.99 -6.00
C LYS A 276 -8.60 8.91 -5.72
N GLY A 277 -7.33 9.29 -5.62
CA GLY A 277 -6.22 8.43 -5.29
C GLY A 277 -5.39 7.95 -6.48
N LEU A 278 -4.32 7.24 -6.17
CA LEU A 278 -3.34 6.70 -7.10
C LEU A 278 -3.35 5.18 -7.04
N VAL A 279 -3.14 4.53 -8.19
CA VAL A 279 -2.96 3.08 -8.30
C VAL A 279 -1.65 2.80 -9.02
N SER A 280 -0.74 2.06 -8.39
CA SER A 280 0.50 1.59 -9.01
C SER A 280 0.42 0.11 -9.36
N ALA A 281 0.58 -0.23 -10.64
CA ALA A 281 0.41 -1.58 -11.16
C ALA A 281 1.32 -1.88 -12.37
N LYS A 282 2.53 -1.31 -12.41
CA LYS A 282 3.50 -1.61 -13.48
C LYS A 282 3.87 -3.09 -13.49
N GLY A 283 3.73 -3.73 -14.66
CA GLY A 283 3.79 -5.19 -14.78
C GLY A 283 5.10 -5.86 -14.35
N ASN A 284 6.25 -5.18 -14.46
CA ASN A 284 7.55 -5.70 -14.00
C ASN A 284 7.91 -5.28 -12.56
N GLY A 285 7.05 -4.50 -11.90
CA GLY A 285 7.23 -4.03 -10.53
C GLY A 285 8.36 -3.02 -10.30
N LYS A 286 8.91 -2.40 -11.35
CA LYS A 286 10.04 -1.46 -11.26
C LYS A 286 9.63 -0.04 -11.62
N VAL A 287 9.03 0.66 -10.67
CA VAL A 287 8.68 2.08 -10.83
C VAL A 287 8.92 2.85 -9.54
N ARG A 288 9.38 4.11 -9.66
CA ARG A 288 9.37 5.07 -8.56
C ARG A 288 8.33 6.14 -8.81
N ILE A 289 7.54 6.42 -7.77
CA ILE A 289 6.60 7.54 -7.71
C ILE A 289 7.08 8.48 -6.60
N GLU A 290 7.41 9.71 -6.98
CA GLU A 290 7.98 10.72 -6.10
C GLU A 290 6.98 11.87 -5.89
N ALA A 291 6.64 12.14 -4.63
CA ALA A 291 5.81 13.28 -4.23
C ALA A 291 6.68 14.36 -3.58
N ASN A 292 6.59 15.60 -4.08
CA ASN A 292 7.36 16.76 -3.62
C ASN A 292 6.46 18.01 -3.46
N GLY A 293 6.97 19.05 -2.79
CA GLY A 293 6.26 20.29 -2.53
C GLY A 293 4.97 20.09 -1.76
N SER A 294 3.88 20.68 -2.26
CA SER A 294 2.52 20.56 -1.76
C SER A 294 1.72 19.43 -2.40
N THR A 295 2.37 18.39 -2.95
CA THR A 295 1.68 17.22 -3.53
C THR A 295 0.83 16.45 -2.51
N SER A 296 -0.43 16.17 -2.86
CA SER A 296 -1.41 15.46 -2.02
C SER A 296 -2.23 14.46 -2.82
N ILE A 297 -2.21 13.19 -2.40
CA ILE A 297 -2.92 12.07 -3.01
C ILE A 297 -3.88 11.51 -1.97
N ALA A 298 -5.18 11.44 -2.29
CA ALA A 298 -6.20 11.06 -1.30
C ALA A 298 -6.00 9.65 -0.71
N ALA A 299 -5.63 8.67 -1.55
CA ALA A 299 -5.32 7.30 -1.16
C ALA A 299 -4.39 6.66 -2.21
N THR A 300 -3.60 5.67 -1.83
CA THR A 300 -2.63 5.02 -2.72
C THR A 300 -2.79 3.50 -2.66
N ASN A 301 -3.10 2.86 -3.79
CA ASN A 301 -3.15 1.41 -3.90
C ASN A 301 -1.91 0.91 -4.66
N VAL A 302 -1.18 -0.02 -4.05
CA VAL A 302 -0.01 -0.66 -4.65
C VAL A 302 -0.35 -2.12 -4.96
N ALA A 303 -0.27 -2.46 -6.24
CA ALA A 303 -0.62 -3.78 -6.76
C ALA A 303 0.49 -4.38 -7.65
N ALA A 304 1.69 -3.82 -7.57
CA ALA A 304 2.92 -4.37 -8.13
C ALA A 304 4.10 -3.79 -7.34
N GLY A 305 5.33 -4.20 -7.66
CA GLY A 305 6.52 -3.59 -7.08
C GLY A 305 6.54 -2.10 -7.38
N THR A 306 6.88 -1.29 -6.39
CA THR A 306 6.83 0.18 -6.47
C THR A 306 7.67 0.78 -5.36
N THR A 307 8.47 1.79 -5.69
CA THR A 307 9.07 2.68 -4.71
C THR A 307 8.19 3.93 -4.56
N LEU A 308 7.62 4.14 -3.37
CA LEU A 308 6.95 5.38 -3.01
C LEU A 308 7.96 6.27 -2.28
N TYR A 309 8.30 7.39 -2.91
CA TYR A 309 9.25 8.38 -2.38
C TYR A 309 8.49 9.63 -1.95
N ASN A 310 8.36 9.87 -0.65
CA ASN A 310 7.79 11.08 -0.11
C ASN A 310 8.90 12.08 0.24
N ALA A 311 9.18 13.00 -0.69
CA ALA A 311 10.11 14.11 -0.49
C ALA A 311 9.46 15.30 0.25
N THR A 312 8.15 15.25 0.51
CA THR A 312 7.44 16.35 1.16
C THR A 312 7.75 16.41 2.66
N LYS A 313 7.48 17.56 3.28
CA LYS A 313 7.51 17.71 4.74
C LYS A 313 6.26 17.13 5.42
N ARG A 314 5.33 16.55 4.67
CA ARG A 314 4.02 16.07 5.16
C ARG A 314 3.99 14.56 5.19
N ASN A 315 3.51 13.98 6.28
CA ASN A 315 3.39 12.54 6.44
C ASN A 315 2.25 11.92 5.59
N LYS A 316 1.42 12.74 4.94
CA LYS A 316 0.20 12.30 4.22
C LYS A 316 0.20 12.72 2.74
N ALA A 317 1.36 12.96 2.13
CA ALA A 317 1.42 13.26 0.70
C ALA A 317 0.88 12.11 -0.15
N PHE A 318 1.26 10.88 0.20
CA PHE A 318 0.49 9.69 -0.09
C PHE A 318 -0.49 9.52 1.07
N GLY A 319 -1.80 9.59 0.83
CA GLY A 319 -2.82 9.31 1.83
C GLY A 319 -2.73 7.88 2.36
N GLU A 320 -3.84 7.26 2.78
CA GLU A 320 -3.78 5.86 3.18
C GLU A 320 -3.19 5.00 2.05
N VAL A 321 -2.13 4.25 2.37
CA VAL A 321 -1.47 3.35 1.42
C VAL A 321 -1.92 1.93 1.68
N THR A 322 -2.46 1.25 0.67
CA THR A 322 -2.82 -0.17 0.75
C THR A 322 -2.03 -1.00 -0.26
N VAL A 323 -1.33 -2.03 0.24
CA VAL A 323 -0.55 -3.00 -0.56
C VAL A 323 -1.39 -4.27 -0.73
N LYS A 324 -2.07 -4.44 -1.88
CA LYS A 324 -3.15 -5.46 -2.02
C LYS A 324 -2.75 -6.73 -2.78
N MET A 325 -1.95 -6.63 -3.84
CA MET A 325 -1.69 -7.77 -4.74
C MET A 325 -0.30 -7.69 -5.34
N VAL A 326 0.74 -7.76 -4.51
CA VAL A 326 2.12 -7.71 -4.97
C VAL A 326 2.57 -9.13 -5.34
N PRO A 327 2.99 -9.39 -6.59
CA PRO A 327 3.60 -10.67 -6.98
C PRO A 327 4.83 -11.00 -6.11
N GLN A 328 5.11 -12.30 -5.86
CA GLN A 328 6.15 -12.72 -4.90
C GLN A 328 7.55 -12.15 -5.20
N GLU A 329 7.91 -11.97 -6.47
CA GLU A 329 9.21 -11.45 -6.89
C GLU A 329 9.28 -9.90 -6.88
N HIS A 330 8.16 -9.24 -6.65
CA HIS A 330 8.11 -7.78 -6.59
C HIS A 330 8.36 -7.29 -5.17
N SER A 331 8.99 -6.13 -5.06
CA SER A 331 9.21 -5.45 -3.77
C SER A 331 8.52 -4.09 -3.75
N VAL A 332 7.95 -3.74 -2.61
CA VAL A 332 7.41 -2.41 -2.34
C VAL A 332 8.35 -1.69 -1.39
N ARG A 333 8.83 -0.52 -1.80
CA ARG A 333 9.78 0.28 -1.03
C ARG A 333 9.16 1.61 -0.62
N PHE A 334 9.37 1.98 0.63
CA PHE A 334 8.93 3.25 1.20
C PHE A 334 10.16 4.08 1.57
N VAL A 335 10.18 5.33 1.08
CA VAL A 335 11.22 6.31 1.42
C VAL A 335 10.53 7.61 1.85
N GLY A 336 10.78 8.06 3.08
CA GLY A 336 10.17 9.25 3.66
C GLY A 336 9.12 8.92 4.72
N ASN A 337 8.24 9.88 5.02
CA ASN A 337 7.25 9.75 6.09
C ASN A 337 5.87 9.41 5.55
N PHE A 338 5.19 8.46 6.19
CA PHE A 338 3.86 7.98 5.81
C PHE A 338 2.93 7.92 7.03
N GLY A 339 1.64 8.17 6.79
CA GLY A 339 0.60 8.08 7.80
C GLY A 339 0.22 6.63 8.08
N ASN A 340 -0.80 6.13 7.36
CA ASN A 340 -1.28 4.76 7.49
C ASN A 340 -0.85 3.93 6.28
N VAL A 341 -0.20 2.80 6.55
CA VAL A 341 0.18 1.79 5.55
C VAL A 341 -0.46 0.46 5.96
N LYS A 342 -1.28 -0.09 5.09
CA LYS A 342 -1.94 -1.38 5.28
C LYS A 342 -1.44 -2.39 4.25
N VAL A 343 -0.96 -3.53 4.72
CA VAL A 343 -0.54 -4.66 3.89
C VAL A 343 -1.66 -5.69 3.88
N GLU A 344 -2.19 -5.96 2.70
CA GLU A 344 -3.26 -6.94 2.43
C GLU A 344 -2.81 -8.05 1.46
N SER A 345 -1.60 -7.93 0.91
CA SER A 345 -1.03 -8.92 -0.01
C SER A 345 -0.33 -10.04 0.74
N ALA A 346 -0.70 -11.29 0.47
CA ALA A 346 0.05 -12.45 0.97
C ALA A 346 1.47 -12.48 0.39
N LYS A 347 2.44 -12.93 1.20
CA LYS A 347 3.86 -13.06 0.83
C LYS A 347 4.44 -11.77 0.23
N ALA A 348 3.99 -10.61 0.70
CA ALA A 348 4.51 -9.34 0.23
C ALA A 348 5.92 -9.11 0.79
N ASN A 349 6.81 -8.58 -0.06
CA ASN A 349 8.10 -8.06 0.35
C ASN A 349 8.00 -6.54 0.43
N VAL A 350 8.04 -6.00 1.65
CA VAL A 350 7.91 -4.56 1.92
C VAL A 350 9.14 -4.07 2.66
N THR A 351 9.77 -3.01 2.17
CA THR A 351 10.92 -2.38 2.84
C THR A 351 10.60 -0.92 3.16
N LEU A 352 10.75 -0.52 4.41
CA LEU A 352 10.93 0.88 4.78
C LEU A 352 12.43 1.14 4.76
N THR A 353 12.88 2.01 3.86
CA THR A 353 14.30 2.31 3.64
C THR A 353 14.76 3.49 4.47
N LYS A 354 13.91 4.51 4.62
CA LYS A 354 14.20 5.70 5.40
C LYS A 354 12.91 6.37 5.86
N GLY A 355 12.92 6.96 7.06
CA GLY A 355 11.82 7.78 7.55
C GLY A 355 10.87 7.01 8.46
N MET A 356 9.62 7.45 8.50
CA MET A 356 8.65 7.00 9.50
C MET A 356 7.36 6.48 8.87
N ILE A 357 6.79 5.43 9.45
CA ILE A 357 5.38 5.06 9.25
C ILE A 357 4.65 5.23 10.59
N GLN A 358 3.59 6.06 10.63
CA GLN A 358 2.82 6.26 11.88
C GLN A 358 2.05 5.00 12.26
N ARG A 359 1.39 4.35 11.28
CA ARG A 359 0.70 3.08 11.49
C ARG A 359 1.01 2.14 10.33
N LEU A 360 1.60 1.00 10.66
CA LEU A 360 1.79 -0.12 9.75
C LEU A 360 0.90 -1.28 10.21
N GLU A 361 -0.08 -1.66 9.40
CA GLU A 361 -0.96 -2.78 9.66
C GLU A 361 -0.70 -3.91 8.66
N LEU A 362 -0.44 -5.11 9.16
CA LEU A 362 -0.45 -6.34 8.38
C LEU A 362 -1.78 -7.03 8.65
N SER A 363 -2.67 -6.98 7.67
CA SER A 363 -4.01 -7.57 7.78
C SER A 363 -3.98 -9.09 7.71
N GLU A 364 -5.11 -9.74 8.00
CA GLU A 364 -5.24 -11.21 7.99
C GLU A 364 -4.85 -11.87 6.66
N SER A 365 -4.96 -11.15 5.54
CA SER A 365 -4.59 -11.65 4.22
C SER A 365 -3.09 -11.55 3.92
N ALA A 366 -2.30 -10.84 4.75
CA ALA A 366 -0.85 -10.63 4.54
C ALA A 366 0.03 -11.81 4.99
N LYS A 367 -0.49 -13.04 4.95
CA LYS A 367 0.22 -14.24 5.42
C LYS A 367 1.55 -14.46 4.70
N GLY A 368 2.59 -14.74 5.47
CA GLY A 368 3.95 -15.00 4.99
C GLY A 368 4.66 -13.76 4.46
N SER A 369 4.15 -12.55 4.72
CA SER A 369 4.83 -11.32 4.29
C SER A 369 6.09 -11.05 5.10
N VAL A 370 7.06 -10.43 4.44
CA VAL A 370 8.32 -9.98 5.03
C VAL A 370 8.36 -8.46 4.98
N ILE A 371 8.52 -7.85 6.15
CA ILE A 371 8.72 -6.41 6.30
C ILE A 371 10.15 -6.16 6.75
N GLU A 372 10.91 -5.41 5.98
CA GLU A 372 12.26 -4.98 6.34
C GLU A 372 12.25 -3.52 6.78
N LEU A 373 12.80 -3.26 7.96
CA LEU A 373 12.99 -1.92 8.52
C LEU A 373 14.48 -1.59 8.54
N GLU A 374 14.95 -0.76 7.60
CA GLU A 374 16.36 -0.34 7.54
C GLU A 374 16.75 0.53 8.76
N GLU A 375 18.05 0.81 8.95
CA GLU A 375 18.60 1.40 10.19
C GLU A 375 17.98 2.76 10.57
N ASP A 376 17.75 3.64 9.58
CA ASP A 376 17.22 5.00 9.78
C ASP A 376 15.68 5.07 9.70
N THR A 377 15.00 4.05 10.24
CA THR A 377 13.55 3.93 10.12
C THR A 377 12.83 3.79 11.44
N THR A 378 11.60 4.31 11.49
CA THR A 378 10.74 4.19 12.66
C THR A 378 9.31 3.79 12.25
N VAL A 379 8.75 2.83 12.97
CA VAL A 379 7.32 2.54 12.93
C VAL A 379 6.75 2.89 14.30
N ASP A 380 5.83 3.86 14.36
CA ASP A 380 5.22 4.25 15.64
C ASP A 380 4.29 3.15 16.14
N VAL A 381 3.44 2.64 15.25
CA VAL A 381 2.46 1.61 15.57
C VAL A 381 2.52 0.49 14.56
N LEU A 382 2.92 -0.69 15.01
CA LEU A 382 2.87 -1.91 14.24
C LEU A 382 1.69 -2.77 14.70
N VAL A 383 0.78 -3.12 13.79
CA VAL A 383 -0.34 -4.03 14.06
C VAL A 383 -0.16 -5.25 13.17
N ILE A 384 -0.14 -6.45 13.76
CA ILE A 384 0.09 -7.70 13.02
C ILE A 384 -1.05 -8.67 13.25
N ARG A 385 -1.85 -8.92 12.20
CA ARG A 385 -3.01 -9.83 12.18
C ARG A 385 -2.77 -11.07 11.33
N SER A 386 -1.54 -11.27 10.83
CA SER A 386 -1.15 -12.45 10.06
C SER A 386 0.22 -12.97 10.45
N ASN A 387 0.49 -14.26 10.20
CA ASN A 387 1.85 -14.81 10.24
C ASN A 387 2.75 -13.99 9.31
N SER A 388 3.78 -13.35 9.86
CA SER A 388 4.65 -12.42 9.13
C SER A 388 5.99 -12.28 9.84
N THR A 389 7.01 -11.90 9.06
CA THR A 389 8.37 -11.68 9.56
C THR A 389 8.71 -10.20 9.43
N ILE A 390 9.18 -9.59 10.51
CA ILE A 390 9.68 -8.23 10.54
C ILE A 390 11.17 -8.28 10.85
N THR A 391 11.99 -7.78 9.93
CA THR A 391 13.45 -7.82 10.00
C THR A 391 14.06 -6.43 10.00
N GLY A 392 15.38 -6.38 10.17
CA GLY A 392 16.17 -5.16 10.04
C GLY A 392 16.52 -4.50 11.38
N LYS A 393 17.05 -3.29 11.28
CA LYS A 393 17.62 -2.52 12.41
C LYS A 393 16.75 -1.35 12.86
N GLY A 394 15.71 -1.02 12.09
CA GLY A 394 14.77 0.05 12.39
C GLY A 394 14.11 -0.08 13.76
N VAL A 395 13.42 0.97 14.19
CA VAL A 395 12.82 1.03 15.52
C VAL A 395 11.31 0.89 15.43
N ILE A 396 10.75 -0.02 16.24
CA ILE A 396 9.30 -0.15 16.41
C ILE A 396 8.96 0.43 17.79
N MET A 397 8.17 1.50 17.84
CA MET A 397 7.79 2.13 19.11
C MET A 397 6.81 1.25 19.88
N SER A 398 5.73 0.82 19.23
CA SER A 398 4.71 -0.05 19.81
C SER A 398 4.26 -1.12 18.81
N ALA A 399 4.07 -2.35 19.29
CA ALA A 399 3.56 -3.46 18.49
C ALA A 399 2.33 -4.11 19.16
N SER A 400 1.26 -4.31 18.39
CA SER A 400 0.11 -5.16 18.74
C SER A 400 0.15 -6.41 17.86
N ILE A 401 0.25 -7.58 18.48
CA ILE A 401 0.38 -8.86 17.78
C ILE A 401 -0.84 -9.74 18.08
N GLU A 402 -1.60 -10.01 17.02
CA GLU A 402 -2.88 -10.72 17.06
C GLU A 402 -2.86 -11.99 16.21
N ALA A 403 -1.67 -12.46 15.79
CA ALA A 403 -1.51 -13.68 15.01
C ALA A 403 -0.32 -14.55 15.48
N HIS A 404 -0.47 -15.86 15.27
CA HIS A 404 0.58 -16.85 15.53
C HIS A 404 1.69 -16.83 14.47
N GLY A 405 2.87 -17.29 14.86
CA GLY A 405 4.00 -17.49 13.93
C GLY A 405 4.62 -16.18 13.47
N VAL A 406 4.38 -15.09 14.20
CA VAL A 406 4.99 -13.79 13.97
C VAL A 406 6.43 -13.81 14.47
N ASN A 407 7.36 -13.27 13.67
CA ASN A 407 8.77 -13.15 14.02
C ASN A 407 9.22 -11.70 13.89
N LEU A 408 9.76 -11.12 14.97
CA LEU A 408 10.40 -9.81 14.98
C LEU A 408 11.90 -9.99 15.28
N SER A 409 12.78 -9.50 14.42
CA SER A 409 14.23 -9.55 14.65
C SER A 409 14.70 -8.67 15.82
N LYS A 410 13.89 -7.68 16.21
CA LYS A 410 14.21 -6.70 17.25
C LYS A 410 13.00 -6.44 18.13
N GLU A 411 13.27 -6.22 19.42
CA GLU A 411 12.24 -5.95 20.42
C GLU A 411 11.65 -4.53 20.23
N PRO A 412 10.32 -4.39 20.09
CA PRO A 412 9.64 -3.10 20.13
C PRO A 412 9.74 -2.43 21.50
N GLY A 413 9.55 -1.11 21.54
CA GLY A 413 9.54 -0.36 22.81
C GLY A 413 8.39 -0.75 23.75
N THR A 414 7.22 -1.05 23.20
CA THR A 414 6.05 -1.58 23.93
C THR A 414 5.41 -2.68 23.11
N ILE A 415 4.95 -3.75 23.77
CA ILE A 415 4.43 -4.93 23.08
C ILE A 415 3.12 -5.35 23.75
N LEU A 416 2.09 -5.58 22.93
CA LEU A 416 0.85 -6.22 23.30
C LEU A 416 0.72 -7.51 22.47
N ILE A 417 0.56 -8.65 23.15
CA ILE A 417 0.32 -9.94 22.51
C ILE A 417 -1.08 -10.40 22.92
N GLY A 418 -1.89 -10.79 21.94
CA GLY A 418 -3.22 -11.34 22.17
C GLY A 418 -3.20 -12.67 22.92
N ASP A 419 -4.36 -13.10 23.41
CA ASP A 419 -4.48 -14.29 24.24
C ASP A 419 -4.11 -15.57 23.49
N ASN A 420 -3.39 -16.47 24.16
CA ASN A 420 -2.95 -17.76 23.63
C ASN A 420 -2.06 -17.68 22.37
N ILE A 421 -1.44 -16.54 22.09
CA ILE A 421 -0.54 -16.36 20.96
C ILE A 421 0.91 -16.57 21.38
N THR A 422 1.66 -17.29 20.54
CA THR A 422 3.12 -17.47 20.64
C THR A 422 3.81 -16.79 19.46
N VAL A 423 4.84 -16.01 19.75
CA VAL A 423 5.62 -15.22 18.78
C VAL A 423 7.12 -15.40 19.04
N ILE A 424 7.95 -15.07 18.06
CA ILE A 424 9.41 -14.99 18.23
C ILE A 424 9.81 -13.52 18.19
N ILE A 425 10.47 -13.03 19.24
CA ILE A 425 10.98 -11.65 19.32
C ILE A 425 12.45 -11.72 19.70
N ALA A 426 13.32 -11.13 18.87
CA ALA A 426 14.77 -11.16 19.03
C ALA A 426 15.32 -12.59 19.22
N GLY A 427 14.73 -13.57 18.53
CA GLY A 427 15.09 -14.99 18.62
C GLY A 427 14.51 -15.75 19.82
N ILE A 428 13.73 -15.10 20.68
CA ILE A 428 13.15 -15.69 21.89
C ILE A 428 11.64 -15.92 21.71
N SER A 429 11.15 -17.11 22.09
CA SER A 429 9.72 -17.41 22.11
C SER A 429 9.01 -16.63 23.24
N ARG A 430 7.97 -15.87 22.91
CA ARG A 430 7.20 -15.04 23.83
C ARG A 430 5.69 -15.31 23.69
N ASN A 431 4.97 -15.15 24.79
CA ASN A 431 3.51 -15.10 24.88
C ASN A 431 3.09 -13.95 25.81
N LYS A 432 1.78 -13.67 25.92
CA LYS A 432 1.22 -12.61 26.77
C LYS A 432 1.74 -12.64 28.22
N SER A 433 1.90 -13.82 28.81
CA SER A 433 2.36 -14.00 30.20
C SER A 433 3.86 -13.75 30.38
N SER A 434 4.67 -13.87 29.32
CA SER A 434 6.13 -13.69 29.36
C SER A 434 6.60 -12.26 29.06
N ILE A 435 5.69 -11.31 28.85
CA ILE A 435 6.02 -9.90 28.61
C ILE A 435 6.24 -9.21 29.97
N GLY A 436 7.49 -8.86 30.27
CA GLY A 436 7.86 -8.22 31.54
C GLY A 436 8.80 -9.05 32.43
N GLU A 437 9.07 -10.31 32.08
CA GLU A 437 10.16 -11.08 32.68
C GLU A 437 11.47 -10.70 31.99
N THR A 438 12.35 -10.02 32.73
CA THR A 438 13.75 -9.82 32.35
C THR A 438 14.43 -11.17 32.24
N ALA A 439 15.19 -11.37 31.16
CA ALA A 439 15.95 -12.59 30.93
C ALA A 439 16.88 -12.89 32.12
N ASP A 440 16.54 -13.90 32.91
CA ASP A 440 17.55 -14.67 33.62
C ASP A 440 17.81 -15.94 32.81
N SER A 441 19.02 -16.01 32.27
CA SER A 441 19.51 -17.11 31.47
C SER A 441 19.81 -18.31 32.36
N THR A 442 18.88 -19.26 32.43
CA THR A 442 19.23 -20.64 32.77
C THR A 442 18.83 -21.57 31.63
N VAL A 443 19.85 -21.97 30.88
CA VAL A 443 19.83 -23.11 29.97
C VAL A 443 19.53 -24.35 30.80
N SER A 444 18.39 -25.00 30.55
CA SER A 444 18.16 -26.39 30.97
C SER A 444 18.10 -27.26 29.72
N SER A 445 19.26 -27.83 29.39
CA SER A 445 19.40 -28.97 28.51
C SER A 445 18.90 -30.22 29.26
N GLY A 446 17.84 -30.85 28.78
CA GLY A 446 17.38 -32.13 29.26
C GLY A 446 17.12 -33.08 28.10
N GLU A 447 18.18 -33.72 27.61
CA GLU A 447 18.06 -34.93 26.80
C GLU A 447 17.73 -36.14 27.69
N SER A 448 16.87 -36.98 27.15
CA SER A 448 16.39 -38.28 27.62
C SER A 448 17.52 -39.27 27.95
N PHE A 449 17.33 -40.18 28.92
CA PHE A 449 17.54 -41.64 28.75
C PHE A 449 17.09 -42.46 30.00
N SER A 450 16.20 -43.43 29.73
CA SER A 450 16.14 -44.84 30.20
C SER A 450 16.75 -45.29 31.54
N GLY A 451 15.98 -46.09 32.30
CA GLY A 451 16.49 -47.36 32.84
C GLY A 451 16.20 -47.69 34.32
N GLY A 452 15.19 -48.54 34.55
CA GLY A 452 15.26 -49.76 35.38
C GLY A 452 15.80 -49.76 36.82
N ASN A 453 14.86 -49.95 37.76
CA ASN A 453 14.82 -50.91 38.88
C ASN A 453 15.92 -50.97 39.96
N SER A 454 15.49 -50.87 41.23
CA SER A 454 15.73 -51.81 42.35
C SER A 454 16.07 -51.13 43.68
N GLY A 455 15.33 -51.49 44.74
CA GLY A 455 15.96 -51.71 46.05
C GLY A 455 15.59 -50.76 47.19
N GLY A 456 14.41 -50.99 47.79
CA GLY A 456 14.31 -51.36 49.21
C GLY A 456 14.64 -50.35 50.34
N VAL A 457 13.69 -50.37 51.29
CA VAL A 457 13.84 -50.25 52.75
C VAL A 457 13.44 -48.91 53.38
N ASN A 458 12.18 -48.88 53.82
CA ASN A 458 11.65 -48.18 55.00
C ASN A 458 12.23 -48.88 56.27
N PRO A 459 12.37 -48.27 57.46
CA PRO A 459 11.20 -47.76 58.19
C PRO A 459 11.41 -46.53 59.08
N GLY A 460 10.33 -45.75 59.23
CA GLY A 460 9.75 -45.46 60.55
C GLY A 460 10.17 -44.16 61.23
N GLY A 461 9.16 -43.40 61.67
CA GLY A 461 9.34 -42.30 62.62
C GLY A 461 8.15 -41.35 62.66
N ASP A 462 7.03 -41.82 63.21
CA ASP A 462 5.82 -41.04 63.49
C ASP A 462 6.00 -40.12 64.73
N ASN A 463 5.26 -39.02 64.68
CA ASN A 463 4.53 -38.33 65.76
C ASN A 463 5.17 -37.29 66.72
N SER A 464 4.65 -36.07 66.56
CA SER A 464 3.85 -35.27 67.53
C SER A 464 4.51 -34.56 68.73
N GLY A 465 4.19 -33.26 68.83
CA GLY A 465 3.66 -32.64 70.06
C GLY A 465 4.53 -31.55 70.70
N GLY A 466 3.93 -30.38 70.99
CA GLY A 466 4.51 -29.42 71.93
C GLY A 466 4.01 -27.97 71.79
N GLU A 467 3.17 -27.56 72.73
CA GLU A 467 2.41 -26.30 72.82
C GLU A 467 3.24 -25.04 73.18
N ALA A 468 2.58 -23.88 72.98
CA ALA A 468 2.95 -22.52 73.41
C ALA A 468 2.90 -22.36 74.96
N PRO A 469 3.35 -21.22 75.55
CA PRO A 469 2.56 -19.96 75.64
C PRO A 469 3.45 -18.70 75.48
N GLY A 470 3.03 -17.46 75.25
CA GLY A 470 1.90 -16.66 75.73
C GLY A 470 2.48 -15.41 76.43
N GLY A 471 2.15 -14.20 75.96
CA GLY A 471 2.57 -12.93 76.57
C GLY A 471 1.91 -11.70 75.90
N ASP A 472 1.18 -10.95 76.71
CA ASP A 472 0.08 -10.02 76.38
C ASP A 472 0.45 -8.60 75.91
N THR A 473 -0.37 -8.07 74.96
CA THR A 473 -0.99 -6.71 74.73
C THR A 473 -0.25 -5.38 75.07
N PRO A 474 -0.55 -4.21 74.42
CA PRO A 474 -1.87 -3.79 73.92
C PRO A 474 -1.93 -3.03 72.57
N GLY A 475 -3.16 -2.98 72.05
CA GLY A 475 -3.51 -2.36 70.78
C GLY A 475 -3.38 -0.84 70.72
N GLY A 476 -3.12 -0.38 69.50
CA GLY A 476 -3.19 1.02 69.08
C GLY A 476 -3.57 1.06 67.61
N ASN A 477 -4.85 1.34 67.36
CA ASN A 477 -5.41 1.61 66.06
C ASN A 477 -4.73 2.84 65.44
N GLY A 478 -4.10 2.68 64.28
CA GLY A 478 -3.40 3.74 63.60
C GLY A 478 -3.10 3.33 62.17
N ASN A 479 -4.06 3.59 61.27
CA ASN A 479 -3.83 3.67 59.84
C ASN A 479 -2.74 4.73 59.59
N GLY A 480 -1.50 4.29 59.51
CA GLY A 480 -0.34 5.08 59.10
C GLY A 480 0.15 4.58 57.76
N GLU A 481 -0.66 4.75 56.70
CA GLU A 481 -0.11 4.79 55.35
C GLU A 481 0.89 5.96 55.32
N THR A 482 2.17 5.65 55.25
CA THR A 482 3.17 6.63 54.82
C THR A 482 2.83 7.03 53.38
N PRO A 483 2.50 8.31 53.11
CA PRO A 483 2.12 8.74 51.76
C PRO A 483 3.34 8.74 50.84
N ILE A 484 3.19 8.16 49.65
CA ILE A 484 4.16 8.33 48.55
C ILE A 484 3.89 9.70 47.90
N PRO A 485 4.92 10.52 47.57
CA PRO A 485 4.70 11.81 46.91
C PRO A 485 4.19 11.67 45.46
N ASN A 486 2.99 12.21 45.21
CA ASN A 486 2.39 12.87 44.02
C ASN A 486 2.72 12.37 42.59
N ASN A 487 1.82 11.59 41.98
CA ASN A 487 0.70 11.98 41.09
C ASN A 487 1.09 12.36 39.65
N HIS A 488 1.05 11.36 38.76
CA HIS A 488 0.94 11.58 37.31
C HIS A 488 -0.12 12.66 37.05
N THR A 489 0.18 13.62 36.18
CA THR A 489 -0.84 14.60 35.79
C THR A 489 -1.67 13.98 34.68
N VAL A 490 -2.92 13.63 35.00
CA VAL A 490 -3.90 13.09 34.05
C VAL A 490 -4.97 14.15 33.83
N LYS A 491 -5.12 14.64 32.60
CA LYS A 491 -6.09 15.70 32.25
C LYS A 491 -6.75 15.41 30.92
N VAL A 492 -7.98 15.87 30.75
CA VAL A 492 -8.62 15.97 29.44
C VAL A 492 -8.40 17.39 28.91
N ILE A 493 -7.94 17.50 27.66
CA ILE A 493 -7.76 18.76 26.96
C ILE A 493 -8.65 18.74 25.70
N GLU A 494 -9.45 19.78 25.52
CA GLU A 494 -10.35 19.94 24.38
C GLU A 494 -9.80 20.97 23.39
N PHE A 495 -9.75 20.60 22.11
CA PHE A 495 -9.39 21.47 21.00
C PHE A 495 -10.49 21.39 19.93
N GLU A 496 -11.29 22.45 19.84
CA GLU A 496 -12.44 22.57 18.91
C GLU A 496 -13.45 21.42 19.01
N TYR A 497 -13.20 20.32 18.27
CA TYR A 497 -14.07 19.14 18.12
C TYR A 497 -13.43 17.83 18.60
N VAL A 498 -12.19 17.86 19.09
CA VAL A 498 -11.44 16.67 19.50
C VAL A 498 -10.99 16.80 20.95
N ARG A 499 -11.12 15.72 21.74
CA ARG A 499 -10.66 15.67 23.13
C ARG A 499 -9.55 14.65 23.30
N TYR A 500 -8.52 15.06 24.02
CA TYR A 500 -7.38 14.22 24.35
C TYR A 500 -7.30 13.99 25.84
N LEU A 501 -7.19 12.73 26.24
CA LEU A 501 -6.60 12.34 27.52
C LEU A 501 -5.09 12.57 27.43
N VAL A 502 -4.53 13.39 28.31
CA VAL A 502 -3.10 13.67 28.40
C VAL A 502 -2.59 13.16 29.74
N ILE A 503 -1.50 12.39 29.69
CA ILE A 503 -0.79 11.87 30.86
C ILE A 503 0.63 12.41 30.83
N GLN A 504 1.00 13.14 31.89
CA GLN A 504 2.39 13.46 32.20
C GLN A 504 2.84 12.59 33.36
N PHE A 505 3.87 11.78 33.12
CA PHE A 505 4.40 10.88 34.12
C PHE A 505 5.23 11.65 35.16
N ALA A 506 5.02 11.34 36.44
CA ALA A 506 5.74 12.01 37.54
C ALA A 506 7.23 11.63 37.56
N GLU A 507 7.55 10.40 37.16
CA GLU A 507 8.91 9.92 36.91
C GLU A 507 8.89 9.00 35.68
N GLY A 508 10.00 8.93 34.95
CA GLY A 508 10.12 8.05 33.78
C GLY A 508 9.22 8.47 32.60
N SER A 509 8.79 7.47 31.84
CA SER A 509 8.08 7.63 30.58
C SER A 509 7.01 6.54 30.41
N LEU A 510 6.18 6.62 29.38
CA LEU A 510 5.20 5.56 29.06
C LEU A 510 5.79 4.13 29.03
N LYS A 511 7.09 3.98 28.76
CA LYS A 511 7.76 2.67 28.76
C LYS A 511 7.78 1.99 30.13
N ASP A 512 7.68 2.77 31.19
CA ASP A 512 7.79 2.31 32.58
C ASP A 512 6.43 1.95 33.20
N TYR A 513 5.33 2.14 32.46
CA TYR A 513 3.97 2.03 32.96
C TYR A 513 3.06 1.27 31.98
N ALA A 514 2.19 0.42 32.52
CA ALA A 514 1.01 -0.06 31.80
C ALA A 514 -0.17 0.87 32.06
N VAL A 515 -0.83 1.33 31.01
CA VAL A 515 -1.96 2.26 31.11
C VAL A 515 -3.19 1.70 30.40
N THR A 516 -4.32 1.67 31.09
CA THR A 516 -5.62 1.34 30.50
C THR A 516 -6.60 2.50 30.65
N VAL A 517 -7.53 2.59 29.70
CA VAL A 517 -8.68 3.51 29.71
C VAL A 517 -9.93 2.65 29.60
N ASP A 518 -10.84 2.78 30.57
CA ASP A 518 -12.05 1.97 30.74
C ASP A 518 -11.81 0.47 30.79
N GLY A 519 -10.65 0.08 31.33
CA GLY A 519 -10.24 -1.32 31.43
C GLY A 519 -9.60 -1.88 30.16
N GLU A 520 -9.54 -1.11 29.07
CA GLU A 520 -8.88 -1.50 27.82
C GLU A 520 -7.49 -0.87 27.71
N ALA A 521 -6.52 -1.64 27.20
CA ALA A 521 -5.20 -1.11 26.89
C ALA A 521 -5.30 -0.23 25.64
N VAL A 522 -4.94 1.05 25.78
CA VAL A 522 -5.04 2.03 24.69
C VAL A 522 -3.68 2.57 24.29
N LEU A 523 -3.59 3.02 23.04
CA LEU A 523 -2.33 3.45 22.45
C LEU A 523 -2.16 4.97 22.55
N PHE A 524 -1.21 5.39 23.38
CA PHE A 524 -0.91 6.80 23.55
C PHE A 524 0.10 7.31 22.51
N THR A 525 -0.14 8.50 21.99
CA THR A 525 0.77 9.27 21.14
C THR A 525 1.72 10.11 22.02
N PRO A 526 3.05 10.01 21.88
CA PRO A 526 3.98 10.86 22.61
C PRO A 526 3.82 12.34 22.28
N VAL A 527 3.88 13.19 23.31
CA VAL A 527 3.91 14.65 23.19
C VAL A 527 5.33 15.18 23.36
N THR A 528 6.14 14.54 24.19
CA THR A 528 7.58 14.82 24.34
C THR A 528 8.45 13.72 23.73
N THR A 529 9.65 14.06 23.28
CA THR A 529 10.63 13.13 22.71
C THR A 529 11.01 12.02 23.70
N GLU A 530 11.07 12.35 24.99
CA GLU A 530 11.36 11.42 26.08
C GLU A 530 10.14 10.60 26.51
N LYS A 531 8.95 10.89 25.95
CA LYS A 531 7.67 10.24 26.25
C LYS A 531 7.26 10.34 27.73
N SER A 532 7.76 11.35 28.42
CA SER A 532 7.31 11.78 29.75
C SER A 532 5.91 12.41 29.71
N ILE A 533 5.44 12.83 28.52
CA ILE A 533 4.08 13.30 28.29
C ILE A 533 3.52 12.57 27.06
N VAL A 534 2.30 12.04 27.18
CA VAL A 534 1.61 11.29 26.14
C VAL A 534 0.14 11.68 26.06
N LYS A 535 -0.51 11.45 24.91
CA LYS A 535 -1.91 11.77 24.67
C LYS A 535 -2.69 10.64 23.99
N TYR A 536 -3.97 10.51 24.27
CA TYR A 536 -4.89 9.55 23.65
C TYR A 536 -6.19 10.26 23.29
N GLU A 537 -6.72 10.01 22.10
CA GLU A 537 -7.97 10.63 21.63
C GLU A 537 -9.18 9.90 22.23
N LEU A 538 -10.06 10.62 22.92
CA LEU A 538 -11.26 10.05 23.55
C LEU A 538 -12.42 9.98 22.54
N SER A 539 -13.16 8.87 22.56
CA SER A 539 -14.24 8.57 21.62
C SER A 539 -15.55 9.33 21.89
N ASP A 540 -15.81 9.74 23.13
CA ASP A 540 -17.07 10.36 23.54
C ASP A 540 -16.93 11.20 24.82
N ARG A 541 -17.95 12.00 25.16
CA ARG A 541 -17.98 12.96 26.29
C ARG A 541 -18.29 12.37 27.66
N ASN A 542 -18.27 11.05 27.80
CA ASN A 542 -18.54 10.41 29.08
C ASN A 542 -17.31 10.49 30.00
N GLU A 543 -17.53 10.07 31.23
CA GLU A 543 -16.46 9.89 32.21
C GLU A 543 -15.68 8.61 31.88
N HIS A 544 -14.36 8.71 31.85
CA HIS A 544 -13.45 7.60 31.57
C HIS A 544 -12.61 7.27 32.80
N LYS A 545 -12.39 5.97 33.05
CA LYS A 545 -11.52 5.46 34.12
C LYS A 545 -10.14 5.16 33.56
N VAL A 546 -9.11 5.84 34.07
CA VAL A 546 -7.73 5.65 33.65
C VAL A 546 -6.97 4.92 34.75
N LYS A 547 -6.34 3.80 34.44
CA LYS A 547 -5.53 3.03 35.38
C LYS A 547 -4.09 3.00 34.91
N ILE A 548 -3.17 3.39 35.78
CA ILE A 548 -1.72 3.42 35.55
C ILE A 548 -1.07 2.42 36.52
N VAL A 549 -0.25 1.52 36.00
CA VAL A 549 0.38 0.43 36.75
C VAL A 549 1.89 0.42 36.51
N LYS A 550 2.68 0.34 37.58
CA LYS A 550 4.15 0.14 37.54
C LYS A 550 4.56 -0.93 38.54
N GLY A 551 4.93 -2.10 38.04
CA GLY A 551 5.15 -3.29 38.88
C GLY A 551 3.87 -3.66 39.64
N THR A 552 3.94 -3.72 40.97
CA THR A 552 2.77 -4.00 41.85
C THR A 552 1.97 -2.75 42.25
N LYS A 553 2.44 -1.55 41.88
CA LYS A 553 1.79 -0.28 42.24
C LYS A 553 0.74 0.09 41.22
N ILE A 554 -0.44 0.48 41.70
CA ILE A 554 -1.60 0.82 40.89
C ILE A 554 -2.10 2.21 41.28
N GLN A 555 -2.46 3.01 40.28
CA GLN A 555 -3.14 4.28 40.48
C GLN A 555 -4.29 4.45 39.50
N GLU A 556 -5.44 4.92 39.98
CA GLU A 556 -6.66 5.07 39.19
C GLU A 556 -7.14 6.53 39.21
N TYR A 557 -7.62 6.99 38.07
CA TYR A 557 -8.15 8.34 37.84
C TYR A 557 -9.53 8.22 37.19
N SER A 558 -10.44 9.13 37.54
CA SER A 558 -11.68 9.32 36.79
C SER A 558 -11.63 10.71 36.16
N VAL A 559 -11.81 10.78 34.84
CA VAL A 559 -11.65 12.00 34.06
C VAL A 559 -12.86 12.23 33.17
N LYS A 560 -13.25 13.50 33.01
CA LYS A 560 -14.45 13.91 32.25
C LYS A 560 -14.15 15.12 31.37
#